data_AF-A0A7S3AHI9-F1
#
_entry.id   AF-A0A7S3AHI9-F1
#
_cell.length_a   1.000
_cell.length_b   1.000
_cell.length_c   1.000
_cell.angle_alpha   90.00
_cell.angle_beta   90.00
_cell.angle_gamma   90.00
#
_symmetry.space_group_name_H-M   'P 1'
#
loop_
_entity.id
_entity.type
_entity.pdbx_description
1 polymer ?
#
loop_
_entity_poly.entity_id
_entity_poly.type
_entity_poly.pdbx_seq_one_letter_code
_entity_poly.pdbx_strand_id
1 'polypeptide(L)'
;AWCATFRPSVCGPALLWLPSLLLAATGLLLGMAHCAIRATGYGLAGNLLVRWPVALHFGWITAAALVNLNNYLARQETSIRAKEVGAHASTLAALGTALYVSTCTGDPIFAGVIAWALAAVAADGGKAARGLVSDTILDRVQWTARAGSLMSALLVIGTALGLVGSGSG
;
A
#
# COMPACT_ATOMS: atom_id res chain seq x y z
N ALA A 1 -18.60 -12.06 -0.99
CA ALA A 1 -17.90 -13.26 -0.48
C ALA A 1 -16.53 -12.95 0.16
N TRP A 2 -15.73 -11.99 -0.33
CA TRP A 2 -14.42 -11.66 0.29
C TRP A 2 -14.51 -11.09 1.72
N CYS A 3 -15.54 -10.31 2.06
CA CYS A 3 -15.75 -9.82 3.43
C CYS A 3 -15.87 -10.96 4.47
N ALA A 4 -16.19 -12.19 4.03
CA ALA A 4 -16.24 -13.34 4.91
C ALA A 4 -14.85 -13.67 5.48
N THR A 5 -13.76 -13.50 4.72
CA THR A 5 -12.39 -13.76 5.22
C THR A 5 -11.89 -12.70 6.20
N PHE A 6 -12.64 -11.60 6.38
CA PHE A 6 -12.41 -10.60 7.42
C PHE A 6 -13.23 -10.85 8.68
N ARG A 7 -14.16 -11.80 8.66
CA ARG A 7 -14.92 -12.17 9.85
C ARG A 7 -14.06 -13.07 10.74
N PRO A 8 -13.86 -12.72 12.02
CA PRO A 8 -13.16 -13.58 12.98
C PRO A 8 -13.79 -14.98 13.10
N SER A 9 -15.10 -15.09 12.84
CA SER A 9 -15.84 -16.35 12.87
C SER A 9 -15.57 -17.28 11.67
N VAL A 10 -14.92 -16.78 10.62
CA VAL A 10 -14.63 -17.54 9.38
C VAL A 10 -13.13 -17.67 9.17
N CYS A 11 -12.37 -16.60 9.43
CA CYS A 11 -10.91 -16.61 9.44
C CYS A 11 -10.43 -16.14 10.81
N GLY A 12 -9.91 -17.09 11.58
CA GLY A 12 -9.25 -16.79 12.85
C GLY A 12 -7.93 -16.01 12.65
N PRO A 13 -7.30 -15.56 13.74
CA PRO A 13 -6.06 -14.77 13.72
C PRO A 13 -4.92 -15.39 12.89
N ALA A 14 -4.84 -16.72 12.85
CA ALA A 14 -3.84 -17.48 12.12
C ALA A 14 -4.04 -17.50 10.59
N LEU A 15 -5.21 -17.08 10.10
CA LEU A 15 -5.56 -17.12 8.67
C LEU A 15 -5.51 -15.77 7.99
N LEU A 16 -4.99 -14.72 8.64
CA LEU A 16 -4.91 -13.36 8.07
C LEU A 16 -4.07 -13.25 6.79
N TRP A 17 -3.23 -14.25 6.48
CA TRP A 17 -2.56 -14.34 5.18
C TRP A 17 -3.55 -14.51 4.01
N LEU A 18 -4.69 -15.16 4.23
CA LEU A 18 -5.71 -15.38 3.21
C LEU A 18 -6.42 -14.09 2.77
N PRO A 19 -7.00 -13.25 3.67
CA PRO A 19 -7.54 -11.96 3.27
C PRO A 19 -6.46 -11.05 2.68
N SER A 20 -5.20 -11.14 3.13
CA SER A 20 -4.09 -10.43 2.51
C SER A 20 -3.87 -10.83 1.05
N LEU A 21 -3.86 -12.14 0.74
CA LEU A 21 -3.71 -12.63 -0.63
C LEU A 21 -4.88 -12.25 -1.52
N LEU A 22 -6.11 -12.36 -1.02
CA LEU A 22 -7.31 -11.97 -1.77
C LEU A 22 -7.34 -10.47 -2.08
N LEU A 23 -6.89 -9.63 -1.14
CA LEU A 23 -6.70 -8.21 -1.39
C LEU A 23 -5.61 -7.97 -2.42
N ALA A 24 -4.46 -8.65 -2.33
CA ALA A 24 -3.39 -8.52 -3.32
C ALA A 24 -3.87 -8.92 -4.73
N ALA A 25 -4.62 -10.01 -4.85
CA ALA A 25 -5.24 -10.44 -6.11
C ALA A 25 -6.23 -9.38 -6.63
N THR A 26 -7.05 -8.80 -5.74
CA THR A 26 -7.95 -7.69 -6.11
C THR A 26 -7.17 -6.46 -6.58
N GLY A 27 -6.04 -6.15 -5.94
CA GLY A 27 -5.13 -5.08 -6.35
C GLY A 27 -4.58 -5.32 -7.75
N LEU A 28 -4.17 -6.55 -8.08
CA LEU A 28 -3.70 -6.90 -9.44
C LEU A 28 -4.81 -6.71 -10.48
N LEU A 29 -6.02 -7.18 -10.21
CA LEU A 29 -7.18 -7.01 -11.09
C LEU A 29 -7.52 -5.52 -11.29
N LEU A 30 -7.48 -4.72 -10.22
CA LEU A 30 -7.68 -3.28 -10.28
C LEU A 30 -6.57 -2.58 -11.06
N GLY A 31 -5.32 -3.03 -10.94
CA GLY A 31 -4.20 -2.52 -11.74
C GLY A 31 -4.41 -2.75 -13.24
N MET A 32 -4.87 -3.94 -13.63
CA MET A 32 -5.22 -4.21 -15.03
C MET A 32 -6.38 -3.35 -15.53
N ALA A 33 -7.44 -3.21 -14.71
CA ALA A 33 -8.57 -2.35 -15.04
C ALA A 33 -8.14 -0.88 -15.17
N HIS A 34 -7.27 -0.40 -14.28
CA HIS A 34 -6.72 0.95 -14.33
C HIS A 34 -5.93 1.21 -15.61
N CYS A 35 -5.06 0.26 -16.02
CA CYS A 35 -4.35 0.35 -17.30
C CYS A 35 -5.32 0.42 -18.50
N ALA A 36 -6.36 -0.41 -18.53
CA ALA A 36 -7.36 -0.41 -19.60
C ALA A 36 -8.18 0.90 -19.66
N ILE A 37 -8.60 1.42 -18.50
CA ILE A 37 -9.29 2.71 -18.35
C ILE A 37 -8.42 3.84 -18.89
N ARG A 38 -7.11 3.82 -18.59
CA ARG A 38 -6.15 4.81 -19.08
C ARG A 38 -5.98 4.78 -20.59
N ALA A 39 -5.89 3.58 -21.17
CA ALA A 39 -5.76 3.42 -22.62
C ALA A 39 -6.97 3.97 -23.40
N THR A 40 -8.14 4.05 -22.76
CA THR A 40 -9.36 4.58 -23.38
C THR A 40 -9.33 6.10 -23.57
N GLY A 41 -8.55 6.84 -22.76
CA GLY A 41 -8.37 8.29 -22.93
C GLY A 41 -9.60 9.14 -22.57
N TYR A 42 -10.02 9.10 -21.30
CA TYR A 42 -11.16 9.90 -20.83
C TYR A 42 -10.88 11.41 -20.71
N GLY A 43 -11.90 12.22 -21.00
CA GLY A 43 -11.95 13.63 -20.60
C GLY A 43 -12.12 13.83 -19.09
N LEU A 44 -12.21 15.08 -18.62
CA LEU A 44 -12.22 15.42 -17.18
C LEU A 44 -13.28 14.64 -16.38
N ALA A 45 -14.53 14.58 -16.86
CA ALA A 45 -15.61 13.88 -16.15
C ALA A 45 -15.33 12.37 -16.01
N GLY A 46 -14.83 11.71 -17.07
CA GLY A 46 -14.46 10.29 -17.00
C GLY A 46 -13.23 10.05 -16.10
N ASN A 47 -12.29 10.99 -16.07
CA ASN A 47 -11.18 10.94 -15.11
C ASN A 47 -11.67 11.03 -13.66
N LEU A 48 -12.57 11.97 -13.36
CA LEU A 48 -13.11 12.20 -12.02
C LEU A 48 -14.00 11.06 -11.53
N LEU A 49 -14.86 10.52 -12.40
CA LEU A 49 -15.89 9.56 -12.02
C LEU A 49 -15.43 8.10 -12.12
N VAL A 50 -14.40 7.82 -12.93
CA VAL A 50 -13.96 6.44 -13.21
C VAL A 50 -12.48 6.27 -12.90
N ARG A 51 -11.59 7.01 -13.58
CA ARG A 51 -10.14 6.78 -13.44
C ARG A 51 -9.65 7.01 -12.01
N TRP A 52 -9.96 8.16 -11.41
CA TRP A 52 -9.44 8.51 -10.09
C TRP A 52 -10.00 7.61 -8.99
N PRO A 53 -11.33 7.30 -8.95
CA PRO A 53 -11.84 6.33 -8.00
C PRO A 53 -11.19 4.95 -8.13
N VAL A 54 -10.96 4.46 -9.35
CA VAL A 54 -10.30 3.16 -9.57
C VAL A 54 -8.83 3.21 -9.12
N ALA A 55 -8.09 4.27 -9.48
CA ALA A 55 -6.69 4.46 -9.07
C ALA A 55 -6.55 4.58 -7.53
N LEU A 56 -7.47 5.32 -6.91
CA LEU A 56 -7.54 5.48 -5.46
C LEU A 56 -7.82 4.14 -4.78
N HIS A 57 -8.83 3.42 -5.27
CA HIS A 57 -9.20 2.12 -4.71
C HIS A 57 -8.10 1.08 -4.89
N PHE A 58 -7.40 1.10 -6.04
CA PHE A 58 -6.21 0.28 -6.26
C PHE A 58 -5.13 0.54 -5.21
N GLY A 59 -4.77 1.81 -4.97
CA GLY A 59 -3.81 2.17 -3.92
C GLY A 59 -4.25 1.72 -2.53
N TRP A 60 -5.53 1.91 -2.21
CA TRP A 60 -6.10 1.53 -0.92
C TRP A 60 -6.04 0.02 -0.69
N ILE A 61 -6.43 -0.78 -1.68
CA ILE A 61 -6.42 -2.24 -1.61
C ILE A 61 -5.00 -2.79 -1.47
N THR A 62 -4.02 -2.20 -2.16
CA THR A 62 -2.60 -2.54 -1.98
C THR A 62 -2.13 -2.26 -0.55
N ALA A 63 -2.45 -1.08 0.00
CA ALA A 63 -2.11 -0.74 1.38
C ALA A 63 -2.79 -1.70 2.38
N ALA A 64 -4.07 -2.01 2.18
CA ALA A 64 -4.81 -2.93 3.03
C ALA A 64 -4.23 -4.36 2.99
N ALA A 65 -3.77 -4.83 1.83
CA ALA A 65 -3.10 -6.11 1.70
C ALA A 65 -1.84 -6.16 2.58
N LEU A 66 -0.99 -5.15 2.49
CA LEU A 66 0.26 -5.07 3.27
C LEU A 66 0.02 -4.94 4.78
N VAL A 67 -1.00 -4.17 5.19
CA VAL A 67 -1.39 -4.08 6.61
C VAL A 67 -1.88 -5.43 7.13
N ASN A 68 -2.68 -6.16 6.36
CA ASN A 68 -3.13 -7.50 6.74
C ASN A 68 -1.96 -8.49 6.84
N LEU A 69 -1.01 -8.42 5.91
CA LEU A 69 0.21 -9.21 5.99
C LEU A 69 1.03 -8.90 7.25
N ASN A 70 1.18 -7.62 7.59
CA ASN A 70 1.86 -7.22 8.82
C ASN A 70 1.11 -7.70 10.08
N ASN A 71 -0.21 -7.62 10.11
CA ASN A 71 -1.03 -8.14 11.19
C ASN A 71 -0.89 -9.66 11.33
N TYR A 72 -0.81 -10.39 10.21
CA TYR A 72 -0.52 -11.82 10.21
C TYR A 72 0.85 -12.11 10.83
N LEU A 73 1.91 -11.42 10.36
CA LEU A 73 3.28 -11.59 10.85
C LEU A 73 3.43 -11.24 12.33
N ALA A 74 2.77 -10.17 12.79
CA ALA A 74 2.79 -9.74 14.18
C ALA A 74 2.29 -10.82 15.15
N ARG A 75 1.36 -11.66 14.68
CA ARG A 75 0.71 -12.74 15.44
C ARG A 75 1.42 -14.09 15.37
N GLN A 76 2.40 -14.23 14.49
CA GLN A 76 3.21 -15.45 14.44
C GLN A 76 4.15 -15.52 15.64
N GLU A 77 4.48 -16.74 16.07
CA GLU A 77 5.48 -17.03 17.09
C GLU A 77 6.91 -16.93 16.51
N THR A 78 7.19 -15.80 15.84
CA THR A 78 8.50 -15.48 15.27
C THR A 78 9.24 -14.49 16.14
N SER A 79 10.56 -14.44 15.97
CA SER A 79 11.39 -13.48 16.70
C SER A 79 10.98 -12.03 16.39
N ILE A 80 11.16 -11.14 17.35
CA ILE A 80 10.90 -9.70 17.17
C ILE A 80 11.67 -9.14 15.97
N ARG A 81 12.90 -9.62 15.74
CA ARG A 81 13.71 -9.25 14.57
C ARG A 81 13.04 -9.63 13.26
N ALA A 82 12.43 -10.82 13.17
CA ALA A 82 11.71 -11.22 11.96
C ALA A 82 10.47 -10.34 11.71
N LYS A 83 9.76 -9.95 12.77
CA LYS A 83 8.60 -9.03 12.70
C LYS A 83 9.03 -7.63 12.25
N GLU A 84 10.14 -7.12 12.77
CA GLU A 84 10.74 -5.85 12.35
C GLU A 84 11.14 -5.87 10.86
N VAL A 85 11.82 -6.93 10.41
CA VAL A 85 12.16 -7.10 8.99
C VAL A 85 10.92 -7.14 8.12
N GLY A 86 9.85 -7.82 8.55
CA GLY A 86 8.56 -7.83 7.84
C GLY A 86 7.92 -6.44 7.71
N ALA A 87 7.99 -5.62 8.77
CA ALA A 87 7.47 -4.25 8.75
C ALA A 87 8.26 -3.34 7.77
N HIS A 88 9.59 -3.49 7.71
CA HIS A 88 10.39 -2.79 6.73
C HIS A 88 10.13 -3.30 5.30
N ALA A 89 10.06 -4.61 5.11
CA ALA A 89 9.81 -5.22 3.81
C ALA A 89 8.46 -4.79 3.22
N SER A 90 7.40 -4.72 4.04
CA SER A 90 6.09 -4.23 3.60
C SER A 90 6.11 -2.74 3.24
N THR A 91 6.84 -1.91 3.98
CA THR A 91 7.03 -0.49 3.65
C THR A 91 7.77 -0.32 2.32
N LEU A 92 8.83 -1.10 2.10
CA LEU A 92 9.58 -1.10 0.84
C LEU A 92 8.73 -1.65 -0.31
N ALA A 93 7.91 -2.67 -0.09
CA ALA A 93 6.99 -3.19 -1.09
C ALA A 93 5.92 -2.15 -1.49
N ALA A 94 5.39 -1.39 -0.53
CA ALA A 94 4.47 -0.29 -0.79
C ALA A 94 5.13 0.77 -1.68
N LEU A 95 6.34 1.21 -1.32
CA LEU A 95 7.11 2.19 -2.08
C LEU A 95 7.48 1.67 -3.48
N GLY A 96 7.94 0.43 -3.59
CA GLY A 96 8.28 -0.21 -4.86
C GLY A 96 7.07 -0.32 -5.79
N THR A 97 5.90 -0.66 -5.24
CA THR A 97 4.65 -0.68 -6.01
C THR A 97 4.23 0.73 -6.44
N ALA A 98 4.36 1.73 -5.56
CA ALA A 98 4.09 3.13 -5.90
C ALA A 98 4.99 3.62 -7.03
N LEU A 99 6.29 3.34 -6.96
CA LEU A 99 7.25 3.65 -8.00
C LEU A 99 6.86 2.97 -9.31
N TYR A 100 6.67 1.65 -9.29
CA TYR A 100 6.32 0.87 -10.48
C TYR A 100 5.06 1.41 -11.16
N VAL A 101 3.96 1.54 -10.42
CA VAL A 101 2.68 2.02 -10.95
C VAL A 101 2.81 3.45 -11.48
N SER A 102 3.53 4.33 -10.77
CA SER A 102 3.76 5.70 -11.22
C SER A 102 4.57 5.75 -12.51
N THR A 103 5.61 4.93 -12.64
CA THR A 103 6.44 4.88 -13.86
C THR A 103 5.72 4.26 -15.06
N CYS A 104 4.94 3.20 -14.84
CA CYS A 104 4.25 2.48 -15.92
C CYS A 104 3.00 3.20 -16.38
N THR A 105 2.27 3.82 -15.45
CA THR A 105 1.03 4.50 -15.79
C THR A 105 1.26 5.98 -16.01
N GLY A 106 2.10 6.65 -15.22
CA GLY A 106 2.12 8.11 -15.13
C GLY A 106 0.91 8.66 -14.37
N ASP A 107 0.32 7.89 -13.45
CA ASP A 107 -0.81 8.33 -12.61
C ASP A 107 -0.31 8.71 -11.20
N PRO A 108 -0.43 9.98 -10.77
CA PRO A 108 -0.01 10.37 -9.43
C PRO A 108 -0.93 9.85 -8.32
N ILE A 109 -2.18 9.46 -8.64
CA ILE A 109 -3.19 9.14 -7.62
C ILE A 109 -2.78 7.93 -6.77
N PHE A 110 -2.24 6.88 -7.40
CA PHE A 110 -1.82 5.68 -6.68
C PHE A 110 -0.71 5.99 -5.67
N ALA A 111 0.34 6.70 -6.09
CA ALA A 111 1.42 7.12 -5.21
C ALA A 111 0.93 8.03 -4.07
N GLY A 112 -0.07 8.87 -4.33
CA GLY A 112 -0.71 9.71 -3.31
C GLY A 112 -1.37 8.90 -2.21
N VAL A 113 -2.07 7.82 -2.57
CA VAL A 113 -2.68 6.92 -1.58
C VAL A 113 -1.62 6.19 -0.76
N ILE A 114 -0.54 5.72 -1.39
CA ILE A 114 0.57 5.08 -0.67
C ILE A 114 1.26 6.07 0.27
N ALA A 115 1.52 7.30 -0.18
CA ALA A 115 2.10 8.36 0.65
C ALA A 115 1.24 8.62 1.89
N TRP A 116 -0.08 8.73 1.71
CA TRP A 116 -1.04 8.91 2.80
C TRP A 116 -1.07 7.71 3.76
N ALA A 117 -1.10 6.48 3.25
CA ALA A 117 -1.11 5.27 4.08
C ALA A 117 0.17 5.17 4.94
N LEU A 118 1.33 5.44 4.35
CA LEU A 118 2.61 5.43 5.08
C LEU A 118 2.70 6.59 6.09
N ALA A 119 2.12 7.76 5.77
CA ALA A 119 2.00 8.86 6.74
C ALA A 119 1.14 8.46 7.94
N ALA A 120 0.03 7.73 7.71
CA ALA A 120 -0.83 7.24 8.78
C ALA A 120 -0.09 6.22 9.68
N VAL A 121 0.67 5.29 9.09
CA VAL A 121 1.52 4.35 9.85
C VAL A 121 2.56 5.09 10.68
N ALA A 122 3.21 6.09 10.08
CA ALA A 122 4.17 6.94 10.77
C ALA A 122 3.54 7.76 11.90
N ALA A 123 2.31 8.24 11.73
CA ALA A 123 1.59 9.03 12.73
C ALA A 123 1.06 8.16 13.87
N ASP A 124 0.67 6.91 13.60
CA ASP A 124 0.29 5.95 14.63
C ASP A 124 1.48 5.61 15.54
N GLY A 125 2.66 5.37 14.95
CA GLY A 125 3.89 5.13 15.72
C GLY A 125 3.85 3.86 16.56
N GLY A 126 3.06 2.86 16.13
CA GLY A 126 2.99 1.55 16.76
C GLY A 126 2.39 1.60 18.17
N LYS A 127 1.40 2.47 18.41
CA LYS A 127 0.77 2.64 19.74
C LYS A 127 0.37 1.32 20.39
N ALA A 128 -0.18 0.38 19.61
CA ALA A 128 -0.60 -0.93 20.09
C ALA A 128 0.56 -1.86 20.50
N ALA A 129 1.80 -1.58 20.07
CA ALA A 129 2.98 -2.36 20.37
C ALA A 129 3.87 -1.75 21.47
N ARG A 130 3.53 -0.55 21.98
CA ARG A 130 4.28 0.10 23.06
C ARG A 130 4.23 -0.74 24.34
N GLY A 131 5.38 -0.91 24.99
CA GLY A 131 5.53 -1.77 26.16
C GLY A 131 5.63 -3.27 25.84
N LEU A 132 5.36 -3.68 24.60
CA LEU A 132 5.57 -5.06 24.12
C LEU A 132 6.89 -5.22 23.36
N VAL A 133 7.37 -4.13 22.76
CA VAL A 133 8.61 -4.06 21.97
C VAL A 133 9.38 -2.81 22.41
N SER A 134 10.70 -2.81 22.27
CA SER A 134 11.52 -1.64 22.60
C SER A 134 11.19 -0.44 21.70
N ASP A 135 11.20 0.75 22.29
CA ASP A 135 10.90 2.00 21.58
C ASP A 135 11.84 2.21 20.39
N THR A 136 13.10 1.79 20.49
CA THR A 136 14.07 1.89 19.39
C THR A 136 13.64 1.11 18.14
N ILE A 137 12.98 -0.04 18.28
CA ILE A 137 12.46 -0.80 17.13
C ILE A 137 11.27 -0.05 16.51
N LEU A 138 10.37 0.46 17.35
CA LEU A 138 9.20 1.22 16.90
C LEU A 138 9.63 2.50 16.17
N ASP A 139 10.64 3.21 16.70
CA ASP A 139 11.23 4.40 16.09
C ASP A 139 11.82 4.11 14.72
N ARG A 140 12.55 2.99 14.55
CA ARG A 140 13.10 2.60 13.25
C ARG A 140 12.01 2.33 12.22
N VAL A 141 10.99 1.55 12.58
CA VAL A 141 9.85 1.27 11.69
C VAL A 141 9.12 2.57 11.33
N GLN A 142 8.87 3.43 12.33
CA GLN A 142 8.25 4.74 12.12
C GLN A 142 9.07 5.62 11.18
N TRP A 143 10.40 5.64 11.33
CA TRP A 143 11.29 6.40 10.46
C TRP A 143 11.23 5.90 9.03
N THR A 144 11.22 4.57 8.82
CA THR A 144 11.07 4.01 7.47
C THR A 144 9.71 4.33 6.84
N ALA A 145 8.63 4.35 7.61
CA ALA A 145 7.32 4.76 7.12
C ALA A 145 7.30 6.25 6.73
N ARG A 146 7.93 7.13 7.53
CA ARG A 146 8.06 8.56 7.20
C ARG A 146 8.86 8.77 5.91
N ALA A 147 10.00 8.10 5.78
CA ALA A 147 10.84 8.18 4.57
C ALA A 147 10.07 7.68 3.34
N GLY A 148 9.41 6.51 3.44
CA GLY A 148 8.60 5.97 2.35
C GLY A 148 7.41 6.86 1.97
N SER A 149 6.78 7.51 2.96
CA SER A 149 5.72 8.49 2.72
C SER A 149 6.23 9.70 1.95
N LEU A 150 7.35 10.30 2.39
CA LEU A 150 7.97 11.45 1.72
C LEU A 150 8.39 11.09 0.29
N MET A 151 9.04 9.94 0.09
CA MET A 151 9.42 9.48 -1.24
C MET A 151 8.21 9.27 -2.15
N SER A 152 7.12 8.71 -1.62
CA SER A 152 5.87 8.52 -2.38
C SER A 152 5.21 9.86 -2.71
N ALA A 153 5.27 10.85 -1.82
CA ALA A 153 4.80 12.21 -2.09
C ALA A 153 5.66 12.92 -3.16
N LEU A 154 6.97 12.70 -3.16
CA LEU A 154 7.85 13.18 -4.23
C LEU A 154 7.52 12.51 -5.57
N LEU A 155 7.17 11.23 -5.57
CA LEU A 155 6.67 10.54 -6.77
C LEU A 155 5.37 11.17 -7.28
N VAL A 156 4.43 11.56 -6.41
CA VAL A 156 3.22 12.31 -6.83
C VAL A 156 3.60 13.56 -7.61
N ILE A 157 4.49 14.38 -7.05
CA ILE A 157 4.94 15.63 -7.67
C ILE A 157 5.65 15.33 -9.00
N GLY A 158 6.59 14.38 -9.01
CA GLY A 158 7.33 13.99 -10.20
C GLY A 158 6.41 13.48 -11.32
N THR A 159 5.41 12.68 -10.98
CA THR A 159 4.46 12.12 -11.95
C THR A 159 3.49 13.20 -12.47
N ALA A 160 3.01 14.09 -11.59
CA ALA A 160 2.14 15.20 -11.97
C ALA A 160 2.84 16.24 -12.87
N LEU A 161 4.14 16.43 -12.68
CA LEU A 161 4.98 17.30 -13.53
C LEU A 161 5.50 16.60 -14.80
N GLY A 162 5.20 15.32 -15.00
CA GLY A 162 5.70 14.54 -16.15
C GLY A 162 7.21 14.22 -16.08
N LEU A 163 7.83 14.37 -14.91
CA LEU A 163 9.23 14.01 -14.65
C LEU A 163 9.42 12.50 -14.41
N VAL A 164 8.34 11.82 -14.01
CA VAL A 164 8.30 10.38 -13.74
C VAL A 164 7.21 9.76 -14.62
N GLY A 165 7.63 8.89 -15.53
CA GLY A 165 6.76 8.19 -16.47
C GLY A 165 6.73 8.83 -17.86
N SER A 166 7.52 8.26 -18.77
CA SER A 166 7.37 8.35 -20.23
C SER A 166 8.47 7.54 -20.90
N GLY A 167 8.23 6.25 -21.11
CA GLY A 167 8.95 5.45 -22.09
C GLY A 167 8.04 5.23 -23.28
N SER A 168 8.00 6.17 -24.21
CA SER A 168 7.47 5.92 -25.55
C SER A 168 8.40 4.94 -26.25
N GLY A 169 7.97 3.68 -26.34
CA GLY A 169 8.44 2.66 -27.28
C GLY A 169 7.22 1.99 -27.87
#